data_AF-A0A8C9WL53-F1
#
_entry.id   AF-A0A8C9WL53-F1
#
_cell.length_a   1.000
_cell.length_b   1.000
_cell.length_c   1.000
_cell.angle_alpha   90.00
_cell.angle_beta   90.00
_cell.angle_gamma   90.00
#
_symmetry.space_group_name_H-M   'P 1'
#
loop_
_entity.id
_entity.type
_entity.pdbx_description
1 polymer ?
#
loop_
_entity_poly.entity_id
_entity_poly.type
_entity_poly.pdbx_seq_one_letter_code
_entity_poly.pdbx_strand_id
1 'polypeptide(L)'
;MFTCLSSFLVEQIIKMEKKLATLRRTGNIVDATQKSEAFEKQKATLENKLHHALVQFNEQLTKNAQLREDLEALRLQWIWFQQLQYKLDKELQEVHRDIGDMINQSTVTYDARVEAQSKMVQLKEKADKDLAQYSEEMKELESVIAHERRLKEFISTKSKERSSREDSLDPTHRELDIYERERKRVEPGEEMLDSLEEVFHKIQSVTGEENLDLLASKFIQGESAHRHEQSQEAKYHKLLRDTDIQQREAEAQAQSYESQAVAANNILEQIKTGVDRMFRKLNCDLSALEDMLGSSTEIKDSNIMTYLSLIEKRTNELLSTQVLLSSKTLDSYDPKDVARILLGQSLHLPAQNISIQSPTEGSLVTDEDEWSVTQQDLRQRIMMEVRTTHTHTHTHTHTKNTVYCHSLNVDLKCRKKPTNDKISTRCTHPEQ
;
A
#
# COMPACT_ATOMS: atom_id res chain seq x y z
N MET A 1 130.84 47.12 52.27
CA MET A 1 130.08 46.55 51.13
C MET A 1 129.13 45.42 51.55
N PHE A 2 129.57 44.41 52.31
CA PHE A 2 128.71 43.30 52.77
C PHE A 2 127.46 43.71 53.58
N THR A 3 127.56 44.72 54.45
CA THR A 3 126.43 45.22 55.27
C THR A 3 125.36 45.94 54.45
N CYS A 4 125.75 46.66 53.38
CA CYS A 4 124.82 47.37 52.50
C CYS A 4 124.07 46.41 51.57
N LEU A 5 124.76 45.41 51.03
CA LEU A 5 124.14 44.32 50.26
C LEU A 5 123.17 43.49 51.12
N SER A 6 123.53 43.23 52.38
CA SER A 6 122.65 42.55 53.34
C SER A 6 121.39 43.37 53.64
N SER A 7 121.50 44.68 53.88
CA SER A 7 120.34 45.55 54.11
C SER A 7 119.40 45.62 52.90
N PHE A 8 119.96 45.73 51.68
CA PHE A 8 119.18 45.75 50.44
C PHE A 8 118.43 44.43 50.20
N LEU A 9 119.08 43.29 50.47
CA LEU A 9 118.44 41.97 50.37
C LEU A 9 117.31 41.81 51.40
N VAL A 10 117.51 42.26 52.64
CA VAL A 10 116.48 42.23 53.69
C VAL A 10 115.26 43.10 53.32
N GLU A 11 115.49 44.30 52.78
CA GLU A 11 114.40 45.19 52.36
C GLU A 11 113.60 44.58 51.19
N GLN A 12 114.27 43.92 50.25
CA GLN A 12 113.62 43.22 49.14
C GLN A 12 112.85 41.98 49.60
N ILE A 13 113.35 41.25 50.61
CA ILE A 13 112.62 40.14 51.24
C ILE A 13 111.33 40.67 51.88
N ILE A 14 111.40 41.75 52.68
CA ILE A 14 110.21 42.35 53.31
C ILE A 14 109.19 42.82 52.25
N LYS A 15 109.66 43.42 51.15
CA LYS A 15 108.80 43.85 50.05
C LYS A 15 108.13 42.67 49.34
N MET A 16 108.85 41.56 49.15
CA MET A 16 108.30 40.32 48.60
C MET A 16 107.33 39.65 49.56
N GLU A 17 107.61 39.63 50.85
CA GLU A 17 106.71 39.09 51.88
C GLU A 17 105.42 39.90 51.97
N LYS A 18 105.48 41.23 51.89
CA LYS A 18 104.27 42.08 51.81
C LYS A 18 103.45 41.77 50.56
N LYS A 19 104.09 41.60 49.39
CA LYS A 19 103.41 41.20 48.15
C LYS A 19 102.78 39.81 48.23
N LEU A 20 103.48 38.85 48.83
CA LEU A 20 102.96 37.51 49.08
C LEU A 20 101.80 37.52 50.08
N ALA A 21 101.87 38.36 51.12
CA ALA A 21 100.78 38.54 52.07
C ALA A 21 99.55 39.19 51.42
N THR A 22 99.73 40.17 50.52
CA THR A 22 98.61 40.73 49.75
C THR A 22 98.01 39.69 48.80
N LEU A 23 98.85 38.93 48.08
CA LEU A 23 98.38 37.90 47.15
C LEU A 23 97.71 36.72 47.87
N ARG A 24 98.13 36.39 49.10
CA ARG A 24 97.47 35.39 49.94
C ARG A 24 96.14 35.89 50.51
N ARG A 25 96.03 37.19 50.82
CA ARG A 25 94.74 37.80 51.22
C ARG A 25 93.75 37.91 50.07
N THR A 26 94.21 38.15 48.85
CA THR A 26 93.35 38.24 47.66
C THR A 26 93.11 36.89 46.98
N GLY A 27 94.08 35.98 47.08
CA GLY A 27 94.08 34.63 46.52
C GLY A 27 93.62 33.61 47.55
N ASN A 28 92.39 33.75 48.04
CA ASN A 28 91.75 32.71 48.84
C ASN A 28 91.31 31.56 47.92
N ILE A 29 92.17 30.57 47.72
CA ILE A 29 91.88 29.34 46.96
C ILE A 29 90.64 28.62 47.52
N VAL A 30 90.43 28.72 48.85
CA VAL A 30 89.25 28.17 49.54
C VAL A 30 87.96 28.86 49.09
N ASP A 31 87.96 30.18 48.91
CA ASP A 31 86.78 30.91 48.43
C ASP A 31 86.47 30.59 46.95
N ALA A 32 87.51 30.39 46.13
CA ALA A 32 87.35 30.02 44.72
C ALA A 32 86.82 28.59 44.56
N THR A 33 87.34 27.64 45.35
CA THR A 33 86.86 26.25 45.37
C THR A 33 85.44 26.15 45.93
N GLN A 34 85.13 26.86 47.02
CA GLN A 34 83.77 26.91 47.58
C GLN A 34 82.76 27.52 46.61
N LYS A 35 83.12 28.60 45.87
CA LYS A 35 82.29 29.16 44.80
C LYS A 35 82.08 28.15 43.67
N SER A 36 83.14 27.48 43.22
CA SER A 36 83.05 26.44 42.19
C SER A 36 82.14 25.28 42.60
N GLU A 37 82.26 24.79 43.84
CA GLU A 37 81.40 23.75 44.38
C GLU A 37 79.94 24.20 44.51
N ALA A 38 79.71 25.46 44.88
CA ALA A 38 78.36 26.04 44.92
C ALA A 38 77.74 26.13 43.51
N PHE A 39 78.52 26.52 42.50
CA PHE A 39 78.08 26.53 41.10
C PHE A 39 77.74 25.13 40.60
N GLU A 40 78.57 24.12 40.89
CA GLU A 40 78.27 22.73 40.49
C GLU A 40 77.02 22.18 41.18
N LYS A 41 76.80 22.49 42.46
CA LYS A 41 75.54 22.14 43.16
C LYS A 41 74.33 22.82 42.55
N GLN A 42 74.46 24.09 42.17
CA GLN A 42 73.38 24.84 41.50
C GLN A 42 73.08 24.25 40.13
N LYS A 43 74.11 23.92 39.34
CA LYS A 43 74.00 23.25 38.04
C LYS A 43 73.29 21.91 38.19
N ALA A 44 73.72 21.04 39.10
CA ALA A 44 73.06 19.76 39.38
C ALA A 44 71.57 19.94 39.77
N THR A 45 71.26 20.97 40.56
CA THR A 45 69.87 21.28 40.93
C THR A 45 69.03 21.69 39.72
N LEU A 46 69.59 22.51 38.83
CA LEU A 46 68.92 22.93 37.60
C LEU A 46 68.76 21.78 36.60
N GLU A 47 69.78 20.94 36.46
CA GLU A 47 69.73 19.71 35.65
C GLU A 47 68.66 18.75 36.15
N ASN A 48 68.54 18.55 37.47
CA ASN A 48 67.48 17.74 38.06
C ASN A 48 66.09 18.33 37.83
N LYS A 49 65.93 19.66 37.93
CA LYS A 49 64.67 20.34 37.62
C LYS A 49 64.30 20.19 36.14
N LEU A 50 65.28 20.34 35.24
CA LEU A 50 65.10 20.15 33.81
C LEU A 50 64.71 18.71 33.49
N HIS A 51 65.40 17.73 34.08
CA HIS A 51 65.08 16.32 33.90
C HIS A 51 63.64 16.03 34.36
N HIS A 52 63.23 16.56 35.52
CA HIS A 52 61.87 16.35 36.00
C HIS A 52 60.83 16.98 35.07
N ALA A 53 61.07 18.20 34.59
CA ALA A 53 60.19 18.86 33.61
C ALA A 53 60.13 18.08 32.28
N LEU A 54 61.26 17.53 31.80
CA LEU A 54 61.30 16.71 30.59
C LEU A 54 60.52 15.40 30.75
N VAL A 55 60.64 14.73 31.90
CA VAL A 55 59.87 13.51 32.19
C VAL A 55 58.38 13.80 32.22
N GLN A 56 57.97 14.86 32.92
CA GLN A 56 56.56 15.29 32.93
C GLN A 56 56.06 15.64 31.53
N PHE A 57 56.85 16.35 30.74
CA PHE A 57 56.51 16.70 29.36
C PHE A 57 56.35 15.44 28.49
N ASN A 58 57.28 14.50 28.57
CA ASN A 58 57.20 13.23 27.84
C ASN A 58 55.99 12.39 28.28
N GLU A 59 55.67 12.36 29.57
CA GLU A 59 54.46 11.70 30.07
C GLU A 59 53.20 12.33 29.47
N GLN A 60 53.12 13.67 29.43
CA GLN A 60 52.01 14.36 28.78
C GLN A 60 51.93 14.07 27.27
N LEU A 61 53.06 13.96 26.57
CA LEU A 61 53.07 13.56 25.16
C LEU A 61 52.51 12.16 24.95
N THR A 62 52.88 11.19 25.79
CA THR A 62 52.34 9.82 25.70
C THR A 62 50.83 9.79 25.97
N LYS A 63 50.36 10.52 26.99
CA LYS A 63 48.92 10.68 27.26
C LYS A 63 48.19 11.34 26.10
N ASN A 64 48.78 12.36 25.49
CA ASN A 64 48.19 13.06 24.35
C ASN A 64 48.13 12.15 23.10
N ALA A 65 49.13 11.29 22.90
CA ALA A 65 49.10 10.29 21.84
C ALA A 65 47.97 9.28 22.05
N GLN A 66 47.83 8.73 23.27
CA GLN A 66 46.74 7.80 23.58
C GLN A 66 45.36 8.43 23.37
N LEU A 67 45.16 9.67 23.85
CA LEU A 67 43.89 10.38 23.66
C LEU A 67 43.56 10.61 22.18
N ARG A 68 44.56 10.79 21.32
CA ARG A 68 44.34 10.93 19.87
C ARG A 68 43.90 9.60 19.25
N GLU A 69 44.54 8.49 19.63
CA GLU A 69 44.15 7.16 19.18
C GLU A 69 42.72 6.81 19.63
N ASP A 70 42.38 7.07 20.88
CA ASP A 70 41.03 6.85 21.43
C ASP A 70 39.99 7.69 20.66
N LEU A 71 40.32 8.94 20.35
CA LEU A 71 39.43 9.83 19.60
C LEU A 71 39.24 9.36 18.15
N GLU A 72 40.29 8.85 17.50
CA GLU A 72 40.20 8.23 16.18
C GLU A 72 39.34 6.97 16.20
N ALA A 73 39.51 6.10 17.20
CA ALA A 73 38.68 4.91 17.37
C ALA A 73 37.20 5.27 17.55
N LEU A 74 36.89 6.26 18.39
CA LEU A 74 35.52 6.76 18.58
C LEU A 74 34.93 7.36 17.30
N ARG A 75 35.73 8.11 16.54
CA ARG A 75 35.29 8.66 15.23
C ARG A 75 34.94 7.56 14.25
N LEU A 76 35.76 6.52 14.15
CA LEU A 76 35.47 5.39 13.28
C LEU A 76 34.18 4.69 13.73
N GLN A 77 34.03 4.40 15.02
CA GLN A 77 32.80 3.82 15.57
C GLN A 77 31.56 4.66 15.25
N TRP A 78 31.65 5.99 15.34
CA TRP A 78 30.56 6.88 14.97
C TRP A 78 30.20 6.76 13.48
N ILE A 79 31.18 6.70 12.57
CA ILE A 79 30.93 6.50 11.14
C ILE A 79 30.23 5.16 10.89
N TRP A 80 30.69 4.08 11.52
CA TRP A 80 30.05 2.76 11.43
C TRP A 80 28.61 2.80 11.93
N PHE A 81 28.36 3.46 13.05
CA PHE A 81 27.02 3.63 13.60
C PHE A 81 26.11 4.41 12.65
N GLN A 82 26.60 5.52 12.07
CA GLN A 82 25.86 6.30 11.08
C GLN A 82 25.51 5.48 9.84
N GLN A 83 26.43 4.64 9.35
CA GLN A 83 26.15 3.75 8.21
C GLN A 83 25.09 2.71 8.55
N LEU A 84 25.14 2.14 9.76
CA LEU A 84 24.12 1.19 10.22
C LEU A 84 22.76 1.87 10.34
N GLN A 85 22.72 3.07 10.93
CA GLN A 85 21.49 3.86 11.06
C GLN A 85 20.87 4.14 9.68
N TYR A 86 21.67 4.57 8.70
CA TYR A 86 21.18 4.79 7.33
C TYR A 86 20.60 3.53 6.69
N LYS A 87 21.21 2.35 6.92
CA LYS A 87 20.68 1.08 6.42
C LYS A 87 19.35 0.73 7.07
N LEU A 88 19.25 0.87 8.39
CA LEU A 88 18.02 0.61 9.13
C LEU A 88 16.90 1.57 8.71
N ASP A 89 17.21 2.85 8.50
CA ASP A 89 16.25 3.84 8.01
C ASP A 89 15.73 3.49 6.61
N LYS A 90 16.60 2.97 5.74
CA LYS A 90 16.21 2.51 4.41
C LYS A 90 15.28 1.29 4.47
N GLU A 91 15.60 0.30 5.30
CA GLU A 91 14.75 -0.88 5.51
C GLU A 91 13.39 -0.48 6.09
N LEU A 92 13.36 0.47 7.03
CA LEU A 92 12.12 0.99 7.60
C LEU A 92 11.26 1.69 6.54
N GLN A 93 11.88 2.50 5.67
CA GLN A 93 11.17 3.15 4.57
C GLN A 93 10.59 2.14 3.57
N GLU A 94 11.32 1.07 3.28
CA GLU A 94 10.85 -0.01 2.42
C GLU A 94 9.64 -0.73 3.03
N VAL A 95 9.70 -1.10 4.31
CA VAL A 95 8.56 -1.72 5.00
C VAL A 95 7.34 -0.78 5.02
N HIS A 96 7.53 0.52 5.27
CA HIS A 96 6.42 1.47 5.22
C HIS A 96 5.81 1.60 3.81
N ARG A 97 6.63 1.56 2.76
CA ARG A 97 6.14 1.55 1.38
C ARG A 97 5.31 0.29 1.13
N ASP A 98 5.82 -0.87 1.51
CA ASP A 98 5.14 -2.15 1.29
C ASP A 98 3.81 -2.24 2.06
N ILE A 99 3.76 -1.69 3.28
CA ILE A 99 2.51 -1.52 4.04
C ILE A 99 1.53 -0.62 3.28
N GLY A 100 2.01 0.51 2.75
CA GLY A 100 1.19 1.42 1.93
C GLY A 100 0.61 0.73 0.70
N ASP A 101 1.41 -0.04 -0.02
CA ASP A 101 0.98 -0.81 -1.19
C ASP A 101 -0.05 -1.87 -0.82
N MET A 102 0.15 -2.59 0.28
CA MET A 102 -0.82 -3.57 0.81
C MET A 102 -2.16 -2.92 1.18
N ILE A 103 -2.13 -1.74 1.81
CA ILE A 103 -3.35 -0.99 2.14
C ILE A 103 -4.08 -0.59 0.86
N ASN A 104 -3.38 -0.01 -0.11
CA ASN A 104 -3.96 0.38 -1.39
C ASN A 104 -4.59 -0.82 -2.12
N GLN A 105 -3.88 -1.95 -2.17
CA GLN A 105 -4.38 -3.19 -2.75
C GLN A 105 -5.61 -3.71 -2.00
N SER A 106 -5.62 -3.61 -0.67
CA SER A 106 -6.76 -4.01 0.16
C SER A 106 -7.98 -3.13 -0.11
N THR A 107 -7.81 -1.82 -0.26
CA THR A 107 -8.89 -0.89 -0.61
C THR A 107 -9.48 -1.21 -1.99
N VAL A 108 -8.63 -1.42 -3.01
CA VAL A 108 -9.10 -1.76 -4.36
C VAL A 108 -9.90 -3.06 -4.39
N THR A 109 -9.41 -4.09 -3.70
CA THR A 109 -10.11 -5.39 -3.63
C THR A 109 -11.41 -5.30 -2.84
N TYR A 110 -11.45 -4.48 -1.78
CA TYR A 110 -12.66 -4.20 -1.02
C TYR A 110 -13.72 -3.50 -1.88
N ASP A 111 -13.36 -2.45 -2.60
CA ASP A 111 -14.27 -1.71 -3.46
C ASP A 111 -14.86 -2.60 -4.56
N ALA A 112 -14.02 -3.43 -5.20
CA ALA A 112 -14.46 -4.40 -6.20
C ALA A 112 -15.44 -5.43 -5.61
N ARG A 113 -15.19 -5.92 -4.38
CA ARG A 113 -16.10 -6.83 -3.68
C ARG A 113 -17.44 -6.17 -3.39
N VAL A 114 -17.43 -4.94 -2.90
CA VAL A 114 -18.66 -4.17 -2.60
C VAL A 114 -19.47 -3.93 -3.87
N GLU A 115 -18.82 -3.60 -4.99
CA GLU A 115 -19.48 -3.46 -6.29
C GLU A 115 -20.12 -4.78 -6.75
N ALA A 116 -19.40 -5.90 -6.65
CA ALA A 116 -19.92 -7.22 -6.99
C ALA A 116 -21.12 -7.62 -6.10
N GLN A 117 -21.03 -7.35 -4.80
CA GLN A 117 -22.11 -7.61 -3.85
C GLN A 117 -23.36 -6.78 -4.17
N SER A 118 -23.20 -5.50 -4.53
CA SER A 118 -24.29 -4.63 -4.97
C SER A 118 -24.97 -5.18 -6.23
N LYS A 119 -24.19 -5.60 -7.24
CA LYS A 119 -24.74 -6.23 -8.47
C LYS A 119 -25.49 -7.53 -8.17
N MET A 120 -24.98 -8.35 -7.27
CA MET A 120 -25.65 -9.60 -6.85
C MET A 120 -27.00 -9.32 -6.20
N VAL A 121 -27.07 -8.34 -5.30
CA VAL A 121 -28.34 -7.94 -4.65
C VAL A 121 -29.34 -7.44 -5.70
N GLN A 122 -28.91 -6.59 -6.63
CA GLN A 122 -29.78 -6.10 -7.72
C GLN A 122 -30.33 -7.23 -8.60
N LEU A 123 -29.49 -8.22 -8.96
CA LEU A 123 -29.92 -9.37 -9.75
C LEU A 123 -30.89 -10.26 -8.99
N LYS A 124 -30.68 -10.45 -7.69
CA LYS A 124 -31.60 -11.21 -6.83
C LYS A 124 -32.95 -10.51 -6.72
N GLU A 125 -32.97 -9.22 -6.42
CA GLU A 125 -34.22 -8.45 -6.37
C GLU A 125 -34.96 -8.46 -7.71
N LYS A 126 -34.23 -8.42 -8.82
CA LYS A 126 -34.82 -8.55 -10.15
C LYS A 126 -35.44 -9.94 -10.35
N ALA A 127 -34.73 -11.01 -10.01
CA ALA A 127 -35.24 -12.37 -10.12
C ALA A 127 -36.48 -12.59 -9.23
N ASP A 128 -36.49 -12.04 -8.01
CA ASP A 128 -37.64 -12.12 -7.10
C ASP A 128 -38.87 -11.38 -7.67
N LYS A 129 -38.66 -10.21 -8.30
CA LYS A 129 -39.72 -9.47 -8.99
C LYS A 129 -40.25 -10.21 -10.22
N ASP A 130 -39.36 -10.75 -11.06
CA ASP A 130 -39.73 -11.51 -12.26
C ASP A 130 -40.51 -12.77 -11.86
N LEU A 131 -40.09 -13.49 -10.80
CA LEU A 131 -40.81 -14.65 -10.26
C LEU A 131 -42.19 -14.27 -9.73
N ALA A 132 -42.31 -13.15 -9.01
CA ALA A 132 -43.59 -12.65 -8.53
C ALA A 132 -44.53 -12.34 -9.71
N GLN A 133 -44.03 -11.68 -10.76
CA GLN A 133 -44.78 -11.41 -11.99
C GLN A 133 -45.25 -12.70 -12.67
N TYR A 134 -44.37 -13.67 -12.90
CA TYR A 134 -44.74 -14.95 -13.50
C TYR A 134 -45.79 -15.70 -12.65
N SER A 135 -45.70 -15.62 -11.33
CA SER A 135 -46.69 -16.24 -10.45
C SER A 135 -48.08 -15.58 -10.53
N GLU A 136 -48.13 -14.27 -10.80
CA GLU A 136 -49.36 -13.52 -10.98
C GLU A 136 -49.99 -13.80 -12.35
N GLU A 137 -49.19 -13.77 -13.41
CA GLU A 137 -49.62 -14.16 -14.77
C GLU A 137 -50.16 -15.60 -14.80
N MET A 138 -49.53 -16.52 -14.06
CA MET A 138 -50.01 -17.90 -13.98
C MET A 138 -51.38 -18.01 -13.30
N LYS A 139 -51.61 -17.27 -12.21
CA LYS A 139 -52.92 -17.23 -11.55
C LYS A 139 -54.01 -16.63 -12.44
N GLU A 140 -53.67 -15.59 -13.21
CA GLU A 140 -54.60 -14.99 -14.17
C GLU A 140 -54.99 -16.00 -15.27
N LEU A 141 -54.01 -16.68 -15.87
CA LEU A 141 -54.25 -17.71 -16.87
C LEU A 141 -55.08 -18.88 -16.32
N GLU A 142 -54.80 -19.33 -15.09
CA GLU A 142 -55.62 -20.35 -14.42
C GLU A 142 -57.07 -19.89 -14.22
N SER A 143 -57.29 -18.63 -13.85
CA SER A 143 -58.62 -18.04 -13.70
C SER A 143 -59.38 -17.99 -15.03
N VAL A 144 -58.71 -17.58 -16.11
CA VAL A 144 -59.28 -17.58 -17.47
C VAL A 144 -59.68 -18.99 -17.89
N ILE A 145 -58.81 -19.98 -17.68
CA ILE A 145 -59.10 -21.39 -17.99
C ILE A 145 -60.29 -21.90 -17.15
N ALA A 146 -60.35 -21.57 -15.86
CA ALA A 146 -61.45 -21.96 -14.99
C ALA A 146 -62.78 -21.33 -15.45
N HIS A 147 -62.76 -20.06 -15.85
CA HIS A 147 -63.92 -19.37 -16.42
C HIS A 147 -64.37 -20.03 -17.74
N GLU A 148 -63.46 -20.33 -18.66
CA GLU A 148 -63.77 -21.04 -19.91
C GLU A 148 -64.34 -22.44 -19.66
N ARG A 149 -63.79 -23.21 -18.71
CA ARG A 149 -64.33 -24.53 -18.33
C ARG A 149 -65.75 -24.41 -17.81
N ARG A 150 -66.01 -23.46 -16.91
CA ARG A 150 -67.35 -23.20 -16.36
C ARG A 150 -68.34 -22.78 -17.45
N LEU A 151 -67.90 -21.95 -18.41
CA LEU A 151 -68.72 -21.57 -19.56
C LEU A 151 -69.03 -22.78 -20.46
N LYS A 152 -68.04 -23.63 -20.73
CA LYS A 152 -68.22 -24.85 -21.53
C LYS A 152 -69.17 -25.83 -20.86
N GLU A 153 -69.07 -26.03 -19.55
CA GLU A 153 -70.01 -26.82 -18.75
C GLU A 153 -71.43 -26.25 -18.81
N PHE A 154 -71.58 -24.93 -18.69
CA PHE A 154 -72.86 -24.25 -18.81
C PHE A 154 -73.49 -24.44 -20.20
N ILE A 155 -72.72 -24.22 -21.28
CA ILE A 155 -73.17 -24.46 -22.65
C ILE A 155 -73.54 -25.93 -22.85
N SER A 156 -72.70 -26.87 -22.41
CA SER A 156 -72.99 -28.30 -22.50
C SER A 156 -74.29 -28.67 -21.80
N THR A 157 -74.54 -28.12 -20.61
CA THR A 157 -75.76 -28.34 -19.83
C THR A 157 -76.98 -27.75 -20.53
N LYS A 158 -76.89 -26.53 -21.06
CA LYS A 158 -77.98 -25.89 -21.82
C LYS A 158 -78.26 -26.58 -23.15
N SER A 159 -77.24 -27.06 -23.85
CA SER A 159 -77.39 -27.86 -25.07
C SER A 159 -78.02 -29.22 -24.79
N LYS A 160 -77.67 -29.88 -23.68
CA LYS A 160 -78.35 -31.10 -23.21
C LYS A 160 -79.81 -30.83 -22.84
N GLU A 161 -80.10 -29.71 -22.18
CA GLU A 161 -81.47 -29.32 -21.82
C GLU A 161 -82.33 -29.05 -23.07
N ARG A 162 -81.74 -28.52 -24.16
CA ARG A 162 -82.41 -28.37 -25.48
C ARG A 162 -82.57 -29.71 -26.21
N SER A 163 -81.56 -30.57 -26.23
CA SER A 163 -81.64 -31.92 -26.81
C SER A 163 -82.67 -32.79 -26.06
N SER A 164 -82.76 -32.69 -24.72
CA SER A 164 -83.76 -33.40 -23.93
C SER A 164 -85.19 -32.92 -24.13
N ARG A 165 -85.38 -31.75 -24.75
CA ARG A 165 -86.69 -31.17 -25.07
C ARG A 165 -87.09 -31.37 -26.53
N GLU A 166 -86.19 -31.92 -27.35
CA GLU A 166 -86.37 -32.15 -28.77
C GLU A 166 -85.88 -33.57 -29.11
N ASP A 167 -86.39 -34.56 -28.36
CA ASP A 167 -86.25 -35.98 -28.68
C ASP A 167 -87.38 -36.41 -29.64
N SER A 168 -87.48 -35.70 -30.75
CA SER A 168 -88.22 -36.10 -31.94
C SER A 168 -87.72 -35.28 -33.12
N LEU A 169 -87.18 -36.01 -34.11
CA LEU A 169 -86.76 -35.59 -35.46
C LEU A 169 -85.24 -35.38 -35.65
N ASP A 170 -84.59 -36.52 -35.91
CA ASP A 170 -83.71 -36.78 -37.07
C ASP A 170 -83.04 -35.58 -37.77
N PRO A 171 -81.71 -35.41 -37.66
CA PRO A 171 -80.94 -34.47 -38.47
C PRO A 171 -80.03 -35.19 -39.49
N THR A 172 -80.52 -36.18 -40.24
CA THR A 172 -79.71 -36.85 -41.30
C THR A 172 -79.74 -36.12 -42.66
N HIS A 173 -80.19 -34.87 -42.74
CA HIS A 173 -80.45 -34.20 -44.04
C HIS A 173 -79.74 -32.86 -44.29
N ARG A 174 -78.58 -32.59 -43.68
CA ARG A 174 -77.76 -31.40 -44.05
C ARG A 174 -76.32 -31.65 -44.46
N GLU A 175 -75.78 -32.85 -44.30
CA GLU A 175 -74.41 -33.17 -44.73
C GLU A 175 -74.32 -33.67 -46.18
N LEU A 176 -75.42 -34.14 -46.76
CA LEU A 176 -75.41 -34.71 -48.12
C LEU A 176 -75.44 -33.65 -49.25
N ASP A 177 -75.89 -32.43 -48.98
CA ASP A 177 -75.93 -31.35 -50.00
C ASP A 177 -74.58 -30.66 -50.22
N ILE A 178 -73.63 -30.82 -49.29
CA ILE A 178 -72.27 -30.25 -49.41
C ILE A 178 -71.35 -31.20 -50.19
N TYR A 179 -71.60 -32.52 -50.11
CA TYR A 179 -70.75 -33.53 -50.73
C TYR A 179 -70.88 -33.63 -52.26
N GLU A 180 -72.02 -33.23 -52.83
CA GLU A 180 -72.25 -33.33 -54.28
C GLU A 180 -71.77 -32.10 -55.08
N ARG A 181 -71.53 -30.96 -54.42
CA ARG A 181 -71.12 -29.72 -55.10
C ARG A 181 -69.62 -29.61 -55.34
N GLU A 182 -68.81 -30.35 -54.59
CA GLU A 182 -67.34 -30.34 -54.70
C GLU A 182 -66.79 -31.21 -55.84
N ARG A 183 -67.58 -32.17 -56.36
CA ARG A 183 -67.12 -33.15 -57.37
C ARG A 183 -67.07 -32.65 -58.83
N LYS A 184 -67.23 -31.35 -59.08
CA LYS A 184 -67.26 -30.75 -60.45
C LYS A 184 -66.12 -29.78 -60.77
N ARG A 185 -64.97 -29.88 -60.11
CA ARG A 185 -63.75 -29.18 -60.54
C ARG A 185 -62.62 -30.19 -60.70
N VAL A 186 -62.53 -30.77 -61.90
CA VAL A 186 -61.36 -31.53 -62.34
C VAL A 186 -60.75 -30.76 -63.51
N GLU A 187 -59.56 -30.21 -63.29
CA GLU A 187 -58.62 -29.65 -64.26
C GLU A 187 -57.22 -30.25 -63.92
N PRO A 188 -56.26 -30.27 -64.86
CA PRO A 188 -55.52 -31.45 -65.26
C PRO A 188 -54.23 -31.64 -64.44
N GLY A 189 -53.96 -32.89 -64.07
CA GLY A 189 -52.74 -33.26 -63.33
C GLY A 189 -52.56 -34.77 -63.20
N GLU A 190 -53.01 -35.54 -64.18
CA GLU A 190 -53.00 -37.02 -64.13
C GLU A 190 -51.56 -37.59 -64.09
N GLU A 191 -50.55 -36.90 -64.61
CA GLU A 191 -49.15 -37.39 -64.60
C GLU A 191 -48.40 -37.18 -63.27
N MET A 192 -48.84 -36.23 -62.42
CA MET A 192 -48.30 -36.05 -61.07
C MET A 192 -48.90 -37.06 -60.08
N LEU A 193 -50.13 -37.53 -60.35
CA LEU A 193 -50.83 -38.52 -59.55
C LEU A 193 -50.19 -39.90 -59.67
N ASP A 194 -49.84 -40.35 -60.87
CA ASP A 194 -49.21 -41.67 -61.07
C ASP A 194 -47.85 -41.80 -60.36
N SER A 195 -47.05 -40.72 -60.36
CA SER A 195 -45.75 -40.70 -59.68
C SER A 195 -45.86 -40.63 -58.14
N LEU A 196 -46.92 -40.01 -57.62
CA LEU A 196 -47.24 -40.01 -56.19
C LEU A 196 -47.87 -41.35 -55.75
N GLU A 197 -48.64 -41.99 -56.63
CA GLU A 197 -49.28 -43.28 -56.40
C GLU A 197 -48.27 -44.44 -56.39
N GLU A 198 -47.24 -44.39 -57.24
CA GLU A 198 -46.13 -45.35 -57.20
C GLU A 198 -45.31 -45.24 -55.90
N VAL A 199 -45.00 -44.02 -55.46
CA VAL A 199 -44.30 -43.76 -54.19
C VAL A 199 -45.17 -44.20 -53.01
N PHE A 200 -46.48 -43.99 -53.08
CA PHE A 200 -47.43 -44.40 -52.07
C PHE A 200 -47.52 -45.92 -51.93
N HIS A 201 -47.66 -46.66 -53.03
CA HIS A 201 -47.66 -48.13 -53.00
C HIS A 201 -46.34 -48.69 -52.46
N LYS A 202 -45.22 -48.05 -52.76
CA LYS A 202 -43.91 -48.45 -52.23
C LYS A 202 -43.83 -48.23 -50.71
N ILE A 203 -44.33 -47.11 -50.22
CA ILE A 203 -44.42 -46.85 -48.77
C ILE A 203 -45.38 -47.86 -48.11
N GLN A 204 -46.55 -48.11 -48.70
CA GLN A 204 -47.56 -49.06 -48.22
C GLN A 204 -47.04 -50.49 -48.11
N SER A 205 -46.22 -50.92 -49.08
CA SER A 205 -45.58 -52.26 -49.06
C SER A 205 -44.55 -52.44 -47.94
N VAL A 206 -43.96 -51.33 -47.46
CA VAL A 206 -42.90 -51.33 -46.44
C VAL A 206 -43.47 -51.10 -45.04
N THR A 207 -44.55 -50.31 -44.89
CA THR A 207 -45.14 -49.95 -43.59
C THR A 207 -46.35 -50.78 -43.20
N GLY A 208 -47.06 -51.42 -44.15
CA GLY A 208 -48.19 -52.32 -43.87
C GLY A 208 -49.46 -51.65 -43.34
N GLU A 209 -49.57 -50.32 -43.42
CA GLU A 209 -50.71 -49.54 -42.91
C GLU A 209 -51.56 -49.02 -44.10
N GLU A 210 -52.86 -49.31 -44.11
CA GLU A 210 -53.74 -49.05 -45.26
C GLU A 210 -54.40 -47.65 -45.25
N ASN A 211 -54.34 -46.94 -44.13
CA ASN A 211 -54.99 -45.65 -43.96
C ASN A 211 -53.95 -44.50 -43.94
N LEU A 212 -54.02 -43.63 -44.94
CA LEU A 212 -53.05 -42.56 -45.22
C LEU A 212 -52.96 -41.53 -44.08
N ASP A 213 -54.10 -41.18 -43.49
CA ASP A 213 -54.16 -40.25 -42.36
C ASP A 213 -53.53 -40.84 -41.10
N LEU A 214 -53.71 -42.15 -40.89
CA LEU A 214 -53.12 -42.90 -39.79
C LEU A 214 -51.60 -43.04 -39.93
N LEU A 215 -51.11 -43.29 -41.14
CA LEU A 215 -49.67 -43.38 -41.42
C LEU A 215 -48.97 -42.03 -41.28
N ALA A 216 -49.57 -40.97 -41.84
CA ALA A 216 -49.07 -39.60 -41.69
C ALA A 216 -49.08 -39.18 -40.21
N SER A 217 -50.15 -39.50 -39.47
CA SER A 217 -50.24 -39.20 -38.04
C SER A 217 -49.18 -39.95 -37.22
N LYS A 218 -48.97 -41.25 -37.46
CA LYS A 218 -47.92 -42.04 -36.79
C LYS A 218 -46.50 -41.54 -37.11
N PHE A 219 -46.24 -41.16 -38.35
CA PHE A 219 -44.93 -40.62 -38.74
C PHE A 219 -44.69 -39.25 -38.12
N ILE A 220 -45.67 -38.34 -38.16
CA ILE A 220 -45.60 -37.03 -37.49
C ILE A 220 -45.44 -37.22 -35.98
N GLN A 221 -46.13 -38.18 -35.37
CA GLN A 221 -46.01 -38.49 -33.95
C GLN A 221 -44.63 -39.07 -33.58
N GLY A 222 -44.09 -39.97 -34.40
CA GLY A 222 -42.75 -40.54 -34.22
C GLY A 222 -41.64 -39.50 -34.41
N GLU A 223 -41.74 -38.67 -35.44
CA GLU A 223 -40.77 -37.61 -35.72
C GLU A 223 -40.85 -36.46 -34.70
N SER A 224 -42.05 -36.12 -34.22
CA SER A 224 -42.22 -35.16 -33.12
C SER A 224 -41.72 -35.72 -31.79
N ALA A 225 -41.90 -37.02 -31.50
CA ALA A 225 -41.32 -37.67 -30.34
C ALA A 225 -39.78 -37.71 -30.38
N HIS A 226 -39.18 -38.08 -31.52
CA HIS A 226 -37.73 -38.03 -31.70
C HIS A 226 -37.17 -36.62 -31.57
N ARG A 227 -37.83 -35.60 -32.14
CA ARG A 227 -37.44 -34.20 -31.96
C ARG A 227 -37.57 -33.73 -30.51
N HIS A 228 -38.59 -34.20 -29.80
CA HIS A 228 -38.76 -33.89 -28.39
C HIS A 228 -37.65 -34.52 -27.53
N GLU A 229 -37.30 -35.77 -27.79
CA GLU A 229 -36.24 -36.50 -27.07
C GLU A 229 -34.87 -35.85 -27.29
N GLN A 230 -34.51 -35.52 -28.53
CA GLN A 230 -33.28 -34.76 -28.83
C GLN A 230 -33.26 -33.38 -28.18
N SER A 231 -34.41 -32.68 -28.14
CA SER A 231 -34.51 -31.40 -27.45
C SER A 231 -34.29 -31.55 -25.94
N GLN A 232 -34.78 -32.64 -25.36
CA GLN A 232 -34.64 -32.94 -23.93
C GLN A 232 -33.21 -33.35 -23.57
N GLU A 233 -32.55 -34.17 -24.38
CA GLU A 233 -31.12 -34.48 -24.24
C GLU A 233 -30.24 -33.23 -24.35
N ALA A 234 -30.53 -32.34 -25.31
CA ALA A 234 -29.79 -31.08 -25.45
C ALA A 234 -29.95 -30.18 -24.20
N LYS A 235 -31.15 -30.15 -23.60
CA LYS A 235 -31.40 -29.43 -22.34
C LYS A 235 -30.64 -30.05 -21.18
N TYR A 236 -30.67 -31.38 -21.05
CA TYR A 236 -29.90 -32.11 -20.03
C TYR A 236 -28.40 -31.87 -20.17
N HIS A 237 -27.86 -31.95 -21.38
CA HIS A 237 -26.45 -31.67 -21.66
C HIS A 237 -26.06 -30.23 -21.35
N LYS A 238 -26.95 -29.26 -21.59
CA LYS A 238 -26.72 -27.86 -21.23
C LYS A 238 -26.66 -27.72 -19.70
N LEU A 239 -27.65 -28.26 -18.99
CA LEU A 239 -27.70 -28.21 -17.52
C LEU A 239 -26.47 -28.86 -16.88
N LEU A 240 -25.99 -30.00 -17.42
CA LEU A 240 -24.80 -30.67 -16.93
C LEU A 240 -23.54 -29.80 -17.06
N ARG A 241 -23.39 -29.11 -18.21
CA ARG A 241 -22.26 -28.20 -18.43
C ARG A 241 -22.32 -26.98 -17.52
N ASP A 242 -23.50 -26.39 -17.36
CA ASP A 242 -23.69 -25.24 -16.49
C ASP A 242 -23.37 -25.60 -15.03
N THR A 243 -23.74 -26.81 -14.58
CA THR A 243 -23.41 -27.34 -13.25
C THR A 243 -21.91 -27.59 -13.08
N ASP A 244 -21.25 -28.19 -14.08
CA ASP A 244 -19.79 -28.44 -14.07
C ASP A 244 -18.99 -27.13 -14.02
N ILE A 245 -19.44 -26.09 -14.73
CA ILE A 245 -18.84 -24.76 -14.68
C ILE A 245 -19.00 -24.15 -13.29
N GLN A 246 -20.22 -24.16 -12.73
CA GLN A 246 -20.46 -23.64 -11.37
C GLN A 246 -19.63 -24.38 -10.31
N GLN A 247 -19.46 -25.68 -10.46
CA GLN A 247 -18.63 -26.47 -9.55
C GLN A 247 -17.15 -26.05 -9.64
N ARG A 248 -16.60 -25.88 -10.85
CA ARG A 248 -15.22 -25.39 -11.01
C ARG A 248 -15.01 -23.98 -10.46
N GLU A 249 -15.99 -23.10 -10.65
CA GLU A 249 -15.94 -21.74 -10.10
C GLU A 249 -15.96 -21.75 -8.57
N ALA A 250 -16.83 -22.57 -7.97
CA ALA A 250 -16.89 -22.75 -6.52
C ALA A 250 -15.59 -23.36 -5.95
N GLU A 251 -15.02 -24.36 -6.62
CA GLU A 251 -13.75 -24.97 -6.23
C GLU A 251 -12.59 -23.96 -6.31
N ALA A 252 -12.54 -23.14 -7.36
CA ALA A 252 -11.53 -22.09 -7.50
C ALA A 252 -11.65 -21.02 -6.39
N GLN A 253 -12.88 -20.64 -6.04
CA GLN A 253 -13.12 -19.72 -4.92
C GLN A 253 -12.71 -20.34 -3.58
N ALA A 254 -13.02 -21.61 -3.34
CA ALA A 254 -12.62 -22.33 -2.13
C ALA A 254 -11.09 -22.39 -1.97
N GLN A 255 -10.37 -22.70 -3.06
CA GLN A 255 -8.89 -22.70 -3.06
C GLN A 255 -8.30 -21.31 -2.78
N SER A 256 -8.95 -20.25 -3.28
CA SER A 256 -8.53 -18.87 -3.00
C SER A 256 -8.69 -18.53 -1.51
N TYR A 257 -9.83 -18.86 -0.91
CA TYR A 257 -10.05 -18.64 0.52
C TYR A 257 -9.13 -19.47 1.40
N GLU A 258 -8.85 -20.72 1.02
CA GLU A 258 -7.90 -21.58 1.74
C GLU A 258 -6.48 -20.99 1.71
N SER A 259 -6.05 -20.48 0.55
CA SER A 259 -4.76 -19.78 0.41
C SER A 259 -4.69 -18.54 1.30
N GLN A 260 -5.76 -17.75 1.37
CA GLN A 260 -5.84 -16.59 2.27
C GLN A 260 -5.79 -16.98 3.75
N ALA A 261 -6.48 -18.06 4.14
CA ALA A 261 -6.47 -18.56 5.51
C ALA A 261 -5.06 -19.02 5.94
N VAL A 262 -4.34 -19.73 5.05
CA VAL A 262 -2.94 -20.13 5.29
C VAL A 262 -2.05 -18.91 5.47
N ALA A 263 -2.20 -17.87 4.62
CA ALA A 263 -1.43 -16.64 4.75
C ALA A 263 -1.70 -15.91 6.06
N ALA A 264 -2.97 -15.79 6.47
CA ALA A 264 -3.36 -15.19 7.74
C ALA A 264 -2.81 -15.96 8.94
N ASN A 265 -2.82 -17.30 8.89
CA ASN A 265 -2.26 -18.13 9.95
C ASN A 265 -0.75 -17.96 10.07
N ASN A 266 -0.03 -17.84 8.95
CA ASN A 266 1.41 -17.56 8.97
C ASN A 266 1.74 -16.22 9.65
N ILE A 267 0.92 -15.18 9.43
CA ILE A 267 1.07 -13.88 10.10
C ILE A 267 0.81 -14.04 11.61
N LEU A 268 -0.23 -14.78 11.99
CA LEU A 268 -0.58 -15.02 13.39
C LEU A 268 0.57 -15.74 14.14
N GLU A 269 1.19 -16.73 13.53
CA GLU A 269 2.36 -17.43 14.10
C GLU A 269 3.58 -16.52 14.26
N GLN A 270 3.82 -15.59 13.32
CA GLN A 270 4.87 -14.58 13.47
C GLN A 270 4.58 -13.64 14.65
N ILE A 271 3.32 -13.22 14.82
CA ILE A 271 2.91 -12.39 15.95
C ILE A 271 3.12 -13.13 17.27
N LYS A 272 2.69 -14.40 17.38
CA LYS A 272 2.94 -15.23 18.58
C LYS A 272 4.42 -15.29 18.95
N THR A 273 5.27 -15.53 17.95
CA THR A 273 6.72 -15.61 18.14
C THR A 273 7.29 -14.25 18.58
N GLY A 274 6.82 -13.15 17.99
CA GLY A 274 7.20 -11.79 18.37
C GLY A 274 6.79 -11.43 19.80
N VAL A 275 5.57 -11.82 20.19
CA VAL A 275 5.04 -11.63 21.55
C VAL A 275 5.86 -12.40 22.57
N ASP A 276 6.17 -13.69 22.33
CA ASP A 276 7.02 -14.49 23.23
C ASP A 276 8.41 -13.84 23.40
N ARG A 277 9.03 -13.41 22.30
CA ARG A 277 10.33 -12.73 22.32
C ARG A 277 10.28 -11.45 23.16
N MET A 278 9.25 -10.62 23.01
CA MET A 278 9.09 -9.39 23.80
C MET A 278 8.82 -9.69 25.27
N PHE A 279 7.94 -10.65 25.55
CA PHE A 279 7.59 -11.06 26.91
C PHE A 279 8.84 -11.48 27.69
N ARG A 280 9.71 -12.31 27.08
CA ARG A 280 11.01 -12.71 27.66
C ARG A 280 11.97 -11.53 27.80
N LYS A 281 12.07 -10.66 26.80
CA LYS A 281 13.01 -9.53 26.81
C LYS A 281 12.67 -8.49 27.89
N LEU A 282 11.39 -8.25 28.12
CA LEU A 282 10.90 -7.29 29.11
C LEU A 282 10.83 -7.87 30.54
N ASN A 283 11.18 -9.16 30.70
CA ASN A 283 11.05 -9.92 31.95
C ASN A 283 9.66 -9.72 32.57
N CYS A 284 8.60 -9.95 31.79
CA CYS A 284 7.23 -9.87 32.29
C CYS A 284 6.99 -11.01 33.31
N ASP A 285 6.31 -10.70 34.43
CA ASP A 285 6.10 -11.65 35.52
C ASP A 285 5.17 -12.81 35.09
N LEU A 286 5.71 -14.03 35.08
CA LEU A 286 4.98 -15.26 34.75
C LEU A 286 3.97 -15.68 35.85
N SER A 287 4.16 -15.27 37.10
CA SER A 287 3.28 -15.67 38.20
C SER A 287 1.85 -15.15 38.06
N ALA A 288 1.67 -13.96 37.46
CA ALA A 288 0.33 -13.42 37.17
C ALA A 288 -0.42 -14.22 36.09
N LEU A 289 0.33 -15.00 35.29
CA LEU A 289 -0.17 -15.78 34.17
C LEU A 289 -0.52 -17.22 34.57
N GLU A 290 0.29 -17.81 35.45
CA GLU A 290 0.13 -19.16 35.99
C GLU A 290 -1.21 -19.32 36.76
N ASP A 291 -1.64 -18.25 37.45
CA ASP A 291 -2.91 -18.19 38.19
C ASP A 291 -4.15 -18.05 37.30
N MET A 292 -4.04 -17.48 36.09
CA MET A 292 -5.17 -17.24 35.17
C MET A 292 -5.28 -18.23 34.00
N LEU A 293 -4.17 -18.77 33.51
CA LEU A 293 -4.13 -19.63 32.32
C LEU A 293 -3.77 -21.09 32.63
N GLY A 294 -3.44 -21.41 33.89
CA GLY A 294 -3.02 -22.75 34.30
C GLY A 294 -1.64 -23.14 33.76
N SER A 295 -1.30 -24.43 33.86
CA SER A 295 0.04 -24.98 33.59
C SER A 295 0.48 -25.01 32.11
N SER A 296 -0.25 -24.37 31.19
CA SER A 296 0.19 -24.24 29.80
C SER A 296 0.91 -22.92 29.57
N THR A 297 2.23 -22.96 29.61
CA THR A 297 3.16 -21.86 29.31
C THR A 297 3.28 -21.49 27.82
N GLU A 298 2.42 -22.04 26.96
CA GLU A 298 2.44 -21.77 25.52
C GLU A 298 1.46 -20.66 25.13
N ILE A 299 1.89 -19.81 24.19
CA ILE A 299 1.05 -18.76 23.62
C ILE A 299 0.09 -19.41 22.59
N LYS A 300 -1.20 -19.30 22.85
CA LYS A 300 -2.32 -19.78 22.03
C LYS A 300 -3.18 -18.60 21.59
N ASP A 301 -4.00 -18.79 20.57
CA ASP A 301 -4.88 -17.74 20.03
C ASP A 301 -5.81 -17.15 21.09
N SER A 302 -6.29 -18.00 22.01
CA SER A 302 -7.18 -17.59 23.11
C SER A 302 -6.49 -16.74 24.17
N ASN A 303 -5.16 -16.82 24.30
CA ASN A 303 -4.42 -16.20 25.40
C ASN A 303 -3.51 -15.04 24.96
N ILE A 304 -3.27 -14.87 23.65
CA ILE A 304 -2.33 -13.88 23.10
C ILE A 304 -2.65 -12.44 23.55
N MET A 305 -3.93 -12.08 23.66
CA MET A 305 -4.36 -10.78 24.16
C MET A 305 -3.95 -10.56 25.62
N THR A 306 -3.99 -11.61 26.43
CA THR A 306 -3.55 -11.54 27.84
C THR A 306 -2.05 -11.25 27.92
N TYR A 307 -1.23 -11.93 27.11
CA TYR A 307 0.20 -11.66 27.01
C TYR A 307 0.50 -10.21 26.59
N LEU A 308 -0.24 -9.70 25.59
CA LEU A 308 -0.09 -8.31 25.13
C LEU A 308 -0.43 -7.31 26.23
N SER A 309 -1.51 -7.53 27.00
CA SER A 309 -1.86 -6.66 28.14
C SER A 309 -0.78 -6.65 29.22
N LEU A 310 -0.13 -7.79 29.50
CA LEU A 310 0.99 -7.83 30.45
C LEU A 310 2.21 -7.08 29.93
N ILE A 311 2.53 -7.25 28.64
CA ILE A 311 3.62 -6.51 27.98
C ILE A 311 3.36 -5.01 28.02
N GLU A 312 2.13 -4.58 27.72
CA GLU A 312 1.72 -3.18 27.77
C GLU A 312 1.90 -2.61 29.19
N LYS A 313 1.38 -3.29 30.20
CA LYS A 313 1.55 -2.91 31.61
C LYS A 313 3.03 -2.75 31.96
N ARG A 314 3.86 -3.74 31.60
CA ARG A 314 5.29 -3.71 31.91
C ARG A 314 6.02 -2.59 31.18
N THR A 315 5.64 -2.32 29.94
CA THR A 315 6.20 -1.22 29.14
C THR A 315 5.85 0.13 29.78
N ASN A 316 4.61 0.32 30.20
CA ASN A 316 4.16 1.55 30.87
C ASN A 316 4.90 1.80 32.20
N GLU A 317 5.15 0.74 32.98
CA GLU A 317 5.99 0.82 34.19
C GLU A 317 7.41 1.28 33.85
N LEU A 318 8.03 0.67 32.82
CA LEU A 318 9.39 1.01 32.38
C LEU A 318 9.50 2.45 31.89
N LEU A 319 8.54 2.92 31.08
CA LEU A 319 8.46 4.31 30.62
C LEU A 319 8.31 5.28 31.80
N SER A 320 7.50 4.94 32.80
CA SER A 320 7.34 5.74 34.01
C SER A 320 8.64 5.84 34.82
N THR A 321 9.37 4.72 34.98
CA THR A 321 10.70 4.76 35.61
C THR A 321 11.71 5.57 34.80
N GLN A 322 11.67 5.50 33.47
CA GLN A 322 12.54 6.28 32.60
C GLN A 322 12.30 7.78 32.78
N VAL A 323 11.05 8.24 32.82
CA VAL A 323 10.71 9.64 33.11
C VAL A 323 11.27 10.07 34.47
N LEU A 324 11.09 9.24 35.51
CA LEU A 324 11.61 9.54 36.84
C LEU A 324 13.14 9.65 36.85
N LEU A 325 13.84 8.76 36.15
CA LEU A 325 15.30 8.80 36.02
C LEU A 325 15.75 10.04 35.24
N SER A 326 15.11 10.34 34.11
CA SER A 326 15.39 11.54 33.31
C SER A 326 15.20 12.83 34.12
N SER A 327 14.19 12.89 35.00
CA SER A 327 13.96 14.03 35.89
C SER A 327 15.03 14.21 36.97
N LYS A 328 15.78 13.15 37.31
CA LYS A 328 16.90 13.21 38.28
C LYS A 328 18.24 13.54 37.62
N THR A 329 18.38 13.33 36.32
CA THR A 329 19.65 13.50 35.57
C THR A 329 19.77 14.80 34.79
N LEU A 330 18.66 15.54 34.58
CA LEU A 330 18.64 16.74 33.74
C LEU A 330 18.03 17.93 34.50
N ASP A 331 18.76 19.04 34.60
CA ASP A 331 18.31 20.29 35.25
C ASP A 331 17.20 21.04 34.45
N SER A 332 16.75 20.48 33.33
CA SER A 332 15.73 21.08 32.45
C SER A 332 14.53 20.14 32.30
N TYR A 333 13.49 20.39 33.11
CA TYR A 333 12.20 19.70 33.03
C TYR A 333 11.31 20.37 31.96
N ASP A 334 11.11 19.73 30.81
CA ASP A 334 10.07 20.13 29.83
C ASP A 334 8.88 19.15 29.89
N PRO A 335 7.67 19.62 30.27
CA PRO A 335 6.45 18.82 30.26
C PRO A 335 6.15 18.12 28.92
N LYS A 336 6.57 18.70 27.78
CA LYS A 336 6.34 18.12 26.46
C LYS A 336 7.17 16.87 26.21
N ASP A 337 8.41 16.86 26.70
CA ASP A 337 9.32 15.73 26.54
C ASP A 337 8.91 14.55 27.45
N VAL A 338 8.41 14.85 28.65
CA VAL A 338 7.80 13.84 29.54
C VAL A 338 6.57 13.19 28.90
N ALA A 339 5.68 14.00 28.30
CA ALA A 339 4.50 13.49 27.61
C ALA A 339 4.88 12.59 26.42
N ARG A 340 5.92 12.93 25.65
CA ARG A 340 6.41 12.08 24.55
C ARG A 340 6.92 10.74 25.06
N ILE A 341 7.73 10.72 26.12
CA ILE A 341 8.26 9.46 26.69
C ILE A 341 7.12 8.58 27.22
N LEU A 342 6.13 9.14 27.93
CA LEU A 342 4.99 8.37 28.44
C LEU A 342 4.12 7.78 27.32
N LEU A 343 4.04 8.46 26.17
CA LEU A 343 3.37 7.95 24.98
C LEU A 343 4.22 6.92 24.20
N GLY A 344 5.36 6.49 24.74
CA GLY A 344 6.27 5.55 24.09
C GLY A 344 7.02 6.14 22.89
N GLN A 345 7.03 7.46 22.74
CA GLN A 345 7.70 8.15 21.64
C GLN A 345 9.18 8.37 21.96
N SER A 346 10.04 8.04 21.00
CA SER A 346 11.47 8.33 21.06
C SER A 346 11.72 9.84 21.10
N LEU A 347 12.55 10.31 22.03
CA LEU A 347 13.04 11.70 22.10
C LEU A 347 13.93 12.10 20.91
N HIS A 348 14.42 11.12 20.16
CA HIS A 348 15.28 11.32 19.00
C HIS A 348 14.59 10.71 17.77
N LEU A 349 13.69 11.48 17.16
CA LEU A 349 13.29 11.48 15.74
C LEU A 349 12.21 12.58 15.57
N PRO A 350 12.21 13.37 14.48
CA PRO A 350 11.16 14.34 14.22
C PRO A 350 9.83 13.59 14.04
N ALA A 351 8.77 14.12 14.66
CA ALA A 351 7.44 13.53 14.66
C ALA A 351 7.04 13.07 13.25
N GLN A 352 6.88 11.76 13.06
CA GLN A 352 6.06 11.27 11.97
C GLN A 352 4.64 11.72 12.27
N ASN A 353 4.18 12.68 11.48
CA ASN A 353 2.82 13.18 11.53
C ASN A 353 1.91 12.06 11.02
N ILE A 354 1.47 11.18 11.90
CA ILE A 354 0.41 10.21 11.58
C ILE A 354 -0.88 11.02 11.54
N SER A 355 -1.24 11.49 10.36
CA SER A 355 -2.57 12.06 10.09
C SER A 355 -3.57 10.92 10.02
N ILE A 356 -4.11 10.53 11.17
CA ILE A 356 -5.27 9.64 11.24
C ILE A 356 -6.48 10.47 10.81
N GLN A 357 -6.93 10.32 9.56
CA GLN A 357 -8.25 10.81 9.16
C GLN A 357 -9.30 9.84 9.66
N SER A 358 -10.24 10.36 10.46
CA SER A 358 -11.43 9.62 10.90
C SER A 358 -12.37 9.40 9.70
N PRO A 359 -13.10 8.27 9.65
CA PRO A 359 -14.11 8.03 8.62
C PRO A 359 -15.24 9.07 8.73
N THR A 360 -15.47 9.82 7.65
CA THR A 360 -16.61 10.73 7.53
C THR A 360 -17.83 9.96 7.01
N GLU A 361 -18.79 9.69 7.89
CA GLU A 361 -20.17 9.44 7.48
C GLU A 361 -20.94 10.76 7.42
N GLY A 362 -21.67 10.98 6.32
CA GLY A 362 -22.89 11.79 6.31
C GLY A 362 -22.77 13.30 6.06
N SER A 363 -22.89 13.68 4.78
CA SER A 363 -23.62 14.84 4.25
C SER A 363 -23.78 16.10 5.14
N LEU A 364 -23.09 17.18 4.79
CA LEU A 364 -23.70 18.50 4.56
C LEU A 364 -22.69 19.41 3.84
N VAL A 365 -23.11 19.87 2.67
CA VAL A 365 -22.46 20.92 1.88
C VAL A 365 -22.46 22.22 2.70
N THR A 366 -21.28 22.76 2.96
CA THR A 366 -21.07 24.21 3.05
C THR A 366 -19.69 24.53 2.49
N ASP A 367 -19.70 25.37 1.46
CA ASP A 367 -18.54 25.99 0.83
C ASP A 367 -17.59 26.58 1.88
N GLU A 368 -16.31 26.22 1.82
CA GLU A 368 -15.16 27.06 2.22
C GLU A 368 -13.93 26.39 1.58
N ASP A 369 -13.74 26.64 0.29
CA ASP A 369 -12.43 26.46 -0.33
C ASP A 369 -11.45 27.47 0.29
N GLU A 370 -10.19 27.03 0.37
CA GLU A 370 -8.97 27.83 0.42
C GLU A 370 -8.17 27.76 1.76
N TRP A 371 -6.89 27.39 1.59
CA TRP A 371 -5.68 27.81 2.34
C TRP A 371 -4.82 26.70 2.97
N SER A 372 -3.78 26.33 2.22
CA SER A 372 -2.45 26.13 2.79
C SER A 372 -1.39 26.77 1.89
N VAL A 373 -1.29 28.10 1.95
CA VAL A 373 -0.24 28.89 1.30
C VAL A 373 1.08 28.63 2.04
N THR A 374 2.08 28.12 1.34
CA THR A 374 3.41 27.87 1.94
C THR A 374 4.14 29.21 2.19
N GLN A 375 4.98 29.25 3.21
CA GLN A 375 5.74 30.43 3.66
C GLN A 375 6.57 31.11 2.54
N GLN A 376 6.89 30.35 1.48
CA GLN A 376 7.58 30.84 0.28
C GLN A 376 6.68 31.79 -0.57
N ASP A 377 5.38 31.48 -0.68
CA ASP A 377 4.41 32.21 -1.51
C ASP A 377 4.00 33.55 -0.87
N LEU A 378 3.88 33.58 0.46
CA LEU A 378 3.68 34.82 1.23
C LEU A 378 4.83 35.81 1.02
N ARG A 379 6.07 35.31 0.94
CA ARG A 379 7.26 36.14 0.75
C ARG A 379 7.32 36.73 -0.65
N GLN A 380 6.87 35.99 -1.67
CA GLN A 380 6.79 36.49 -3.04
C GLN A 380 5.68 37.54 -3.21
N ARG A 381 4.51 37.34 -2.58
CA ARG A 381 3.42 38.33 -2.62
C ARG A 381 3.80 39.66 -1.96
N ILE A 382 4.44 39.62 -0.78
CA ILE A 382 4.90 40.84 -0.09
C ILE A 382 5.94 41.59 -0.94
N MET A 383 6.87 40.89 -1.60
CA MET A 383 7.85 41.51 -2.50
C MET A 383 7.22 42.12 -3.77
N MET A 384 6.09 41.57 -4.24
CA MET A 384 5.36 42.11 -5.39
C MET A 384 4.55 43.36 -5.01
N GLU A 385 3.91 43.34 -3.83
CA GLU A 385 3.14 44.46 -3.27
C GLU A 385 4.01 45.70 -2.94
N VAL A 386 5.24 45.47 -2.47
CA VAL A 386 6.19 46.57 -2.18
C VAL A 386 6.72 47.23 -3.45
N ARG A 387 6.71 46.54 -4.60
CA ARG A 387 7.12 47.10 -5.90
C ARG A 387 6.02 47.91 -6.58
N THR A 388 4.74 47.57 -6.37
CA THR A 388 3.60 48.30 -6.95
C THR A 388 3.24 49.57 -6.17
N THR A 389 3.58 49.63 -4.87
CA THR A 389 3.30 50.79 -4.00
C THR A 389 4.25 51.97 -4.22
N HIS A 390 5.35 51.82 -4.97
CA HIS A 390 6.29 52.91 -5.26
C HIS A 390 6.08 53.61 -6.61
N THR A 391 5.09 53.21 -7.43
CA THR A 391 4.83 53.83 -8.75
C THR A 391 3.53 54.63 -8.83
N HIS A 392 2.75 54.73 -7.75
CA HIS A 392 1.46 55.43 -7.73
C HIS A 392 1.33 56.49 -6.63
N THR A 393 2.34 57.34 -6.48
CA THR A 393 2.17 58.66 -5.85
C THR A 393 3.10 59.68 -6.49
N HIS A 394 2.74 60.22 -7.66
CA HIS A 394 3.02 61.62 -8.01
C HIS A 394 2.23 62.07 -9.25
N THR A 395 1.18 62.85 -8.97
CA THR A 395 0.80 64.12 -9.62
C THR A 395 0.34 64.16 -11.09
N HIS A 396 -0.95 64.46 -11.23
CA HIS A 396 -1.58 65.27 -12.29
C HIS A 396 -0.66 66.34 -12.91
N THR A 397 -0.69 66.49 -14.23
CA THR A 397 -1.02 67.75 -14.95
C THR A 397 -0.95 67.60 -16.49
N HIS A 398 -1.86 68.33 -17.16
CA HIS A 398 -1.76 68.91 -18.51
C HIS A 398 -1.99 68.09 -19.82
N THR A 399 -3.19 68.32 -20.38
CA THR A 399 -3.52 68.80 -21.75
C THR A 399 -2.95 68.15 -23.05
N LYS A 400 -3.91 67.88 -23.96
CA LYS A 400 -3.89 68.03 -25.44
C LYS A 400 -3.11 67.00 -26.28
N ASN A 401 -3.82 66.17 -27.07
CA ASN A 401 -3.95 66.33 -28.54
C ASN A 401 -4.57 65.09 -29.25
N THR A 402 -5.79 65.27 -29.74
CA THR A 402 -6.23 65.21 -31.16
C THR A 402 -5.60 64.21 -32.20
N VAL A 403 -6.51 63.39 -32.77
CA VAL A 403 -6.75 62.93 -34.18
C VAL A 403 -5.91 61.84 -34.91
N TYR A 404 -6.68 61.08 -35.72
CA TYR A 404 -6.46 60.45 -37.05
C TYR A 404 -6.32 58.91 -37.05
N CYS A 405 -7.38 58.13 -37.36
CA CYS A 405 -8.01 57.80 -38.66
C CYS A 405 -7.17 56.88 -39.59
N HIS A 406 -7.72 55.67 -39.80
CA HIS A 406 -7.88 54.90 -41.06
C HIS A 406 -6.76 54.98 -42.12
N SER A 407 -6.25 53.81 -42.56
CA SER A 407 -6.50 53.28 -43.92
C SER A 407 -5.61 52.08 -44.34
N LEU A 408 -6.29 51.11 -44.98
CA LEU A 408 -5.94 50.38 -46.22
C LEU A 408 -4.90 49.25 -46.25
N ASN A 409 -5.44 48.05 -46.57
CA ASN A 409 -5.02 47.02 -47.55
C ASN A 409 -3.64 47.15 -48.23
N VAL A 410 -2.96 46.01 -48.41
CA VAL A 410 -2.85 45.28 -49.70
C VAL A 410 -1.96 44.03 -49.52
N ASP A 411 -2.39 42.95 -50.18
CA ASP A 411 -1.72 41.68 -50.48
C ASP A 411 -0.19 41.69 -50.57
N LEU A 412 0.46 40.57 -50.19
CA LEU A 412 1.32 39.87 -51.14
C LEU A 412 1.46 38.38 -50.81
N LYS A 413 1.37 37.61 -51.89
CA LYS A 413 1.26 36.17 -52.04
C LYS A 413 2.65 35.62 -52.36
N CYS A 414 3.11 34.57 -51.67
CA CYS A 414 4.07 33.63 -52.27
C CYS A 414 4.04 32.27 -51.56
N ARG A 415 4.36 31.25 -52.35
CA ARG A 415 3.78 29.91 -52.36
C ARG A 415 4.94 28.91 -52.45
N LYS A 416 4.67 27.67 -51.99
CA LYS A 416 5.39 26.40 -52.23
C LYS A 416 6.58 26.13 -51.30
N LYS A 417 6.91 24.89 -50.94
CA LYS A 417 6.27 23.57 -50.67
C LYS A 417 7.48 22.64 -50.36
N PRO A 418 7.32 21.51 -49.66
CA PRO A 418 8.42 20.68 -49.18
C PRO A 418 8.85 19.62 -50.21
N THR A 419 10.07 19.08 -50.06
CA THR A 419 10.55 17.91 -50.79
C THR A 419 11.06 16.85 -49.82
N ASN A 420 10.58 15.63 -50.04
CA ASN A 420 10.90 14.40 -49.35
C ASN A 420 11.97 13.59 -50.12
N ASP A 421 12.58 12.64 -49.42
CA ASP A 421 13.23 11.39 -49.87
C ASP A 421 14.68 11.40 -50.40
N LYS A 422 15.56 10.67 -49.68
CA LYS A 422 16.08 9.32 -50.05
C LYS A 422 17.11 8.84 -48.99
N ILE A 423 16.83 7.75 -48.27
CA ILE A 423 17.36 6.36 -48.43
C ILE A 423 18.90 6.24 -48.31
N SER A 424 19.40 5.53 -47.28
CA SER A 424 20.09 4.21 -47.41
C SER A 424 20.96 3.80 -46.19
N THR A 425 20.80 2.53 -45.76
CA THR A 425 21.77 1.57 -45.16
C THR A 425 22.40 1.87 -43.78
N ARG A 426 22.19 1.10 -42.69
CA ARG A 426 22.40 -0.35 -42.34
C ARG A 426 23.74 -0.59 -41.59
N CYS A 427 23.66 -1.42 -40.53
CA CYS A 427 24.70 -2.15 -39.74
C CYS A 427 24.93 -1.61 -38.31
N THR A 428 24.37 -2.21 -37.24
CA THR A 428 24.75 -3.44 -36.48
C THR A 428 25.99 -3.31 -35.58
N HIS A 429 25.78 -3.23 -34.25
CA HIS A 429 26.21 -4.21 -33.23
C HIS A 429 25.86 -3.73 -31.80
N PRO A 430 25.48 -4.63 -30.87
CA PRO A 430 25.57 -4.40 -29.43
C PRO A 430 26.84 -5.07 -28.86
N GLU A 431 27.49 -4.37 -27.92
CA GLU A 431 28.63 -4.86 -27.13
C GLU A 431 28.15 -5.47 -25.80
N GLN A 432 28.71 -6.66 -25.55
CA GLN A 432 29.10 -7.34 -24.30
C GLN A 432 28.30 -7.15 -23.00
#